data_AF-A0A142XT32-F1
#
_entry.id   AF-A0A142XT32-F1
#
_cell.length_a   1.000
_cell.length_b   1.000
_cell.length_c   1.000
_cell.angle_alpha   90.00
_cell.angle_beta   90.00
_cell.angle_gamma   90.00
#
_symmetry.space_group_name_H-M   'P 1'
#
loop_
_entity.id
_entity.type
_entity.pdbx_description
1 polymer ?
#
loop_
_entity_poly.entity_id
_entity_poly.type
_entity_poly.pdbx_seq_one_letter_code
_entity_poly.pdbx_strand_id
1 'polypeptide(L)'
;MNERLAFLHAIRANPDDDTVRLVFADWLSERADPLGEFIRVQIELEPIRFSIGNPRAVELHAREDELLRRYGDEWIGAAAHFPNPTDFGPVFRRGLPDYACLALDTFLTHGDALLTAFPTLREVALYGLANRCSELTLCPLLAKLDALEIADWLTEDDAISLSVSPHLDRIARFKLWIGGEPYFLRELVKQAGATWPRAIDLVQVCGGTGCFTRYEVTRARERDAEADSIAGEANEACARELVRVVRPFERLFPLDGTLSGSCCAGHLPDGTPVLASGGAHHWFLATFTEGGNCRGFSSRLNDVRYLFRAGTREFWLERDAAFQEWVQEDLRLKPGLIWVREFDESDLRVALWPRHIREYIGDPSPHREATTTGSEFDWQNRGGEARGWLEYRNFVIDNSRETWATWRGQLYHLEL
;
A
#
# COMPACT_ATOMS: atom_id res chain seq x y z
N MET A 1 34.96 -13.58 1.78
CA MET A 1 33.65 -14.18 1.42
C MET A 1 32.91 -14.76 2.63
N ASN A 2 33.59 -15.44 3.56
CA ASN A 2 32.91 -16.13 4.67
C ASN A 2 32.35 -15.19 5.77
N GLU A 3 33.04 -14.09 6.11
CA GLU A 3 32.59 -13.16 7.17
C GLU A 3 31.30 -12.41 6.82
N ARG A 4 31.16 -11.89 5.59
CA ARG A 4 29.93 -11.21 5.14
C ARG A 4 28.72 -12.15 5.21
N LEU A 5 28.89 -13.40 4.77
CA LEU A 5 27.83 -14.40 4.86
C LEU A 5 27.48 -14.73 6.31
N ALA A 6 28.47 -14.80 7.20
CA ALA A 6 28.21 -14.99 8.64
C ALA A 6 27.37 -13.86 9.23
N PHE A 7 27.62 -12.60 8.86
CA PHE A 7 26.75 -11.48 9.24
C PHE A 7 25.33 -11.64 8.68
N LEU A 8 25.17 -11.95 7.39
CA LEU A 8 23.84 -12.13 6.79
C LEU A 8 23.07 -13.29 7.44
N HIS A 9 23.74 -14.38 7.80
CA HIS A 9 23.12 -15.48 8.55
C HIS A 9 22.74 -15.09 9.98
N ALA A 10 23.58 -14.33 10.68
CA ALA A 10 23.27 -13.82 12.01
C ALA A 10 22.06 -12.86 11.98
N ILE A 11 22.01 -11.97 10.98
CA ILE A 11 20.87 -11.08 10.74
C ILE A 11 19.62 -11.91 10.41
N ARG A 12 19.72 -12.91 9.53
CA ARG A 12 18.59 -13.80 9.21
C ARG A 12 18.04 -14.51 10.46
N ALA A 13 18.92 -14.94 11.38
CA ALA A 13 18.51 -15.61 12.61
C ALA A 13 17.80 -14.67 13.61
N ASN A 14 18.17 -13.38 13.65
CA ASN A 14 17.57 -12.37 14.52
C ASN A 14 17.20 -11.11 13.72
N PRO A 15 16.19 -11.18 12.86
CA PRO A 15 16.02 -10.22 11.79
C PRO A 15 15.42 -8.87 12.22
N ASP A 16 14.81 -8.83 13.40
CA ASP A 16 14.27 -7.62 14.04
C ASP A 16 15.28 -6.97 15.00
N ASP A 17 16.47 -7.57 15.20
CA ASP A 17 17.55 -7.02 16.03
C ASP A 17 18.45 -6.09 15.18
N ASP A 18 18.25 -4.79 15.37
CA ASP A 18 19.06 -3.77 14.69
C ASP A 18 20.52 -3.77 15.16
N THR A 19 20.83 -4.33 16.34
CA THR A 19 22.20 -4.36 16.88
C THR A 19 23.14 -5.12 15.94
N VAL A 20 22.74 -6.30 15.47
CA VAL A 20 23.55 -7.12 14.55
C VAL A 20 23.73 -6.40 13.22
N ARG A 21 22.70 -5.68 12.75
CA ARG A 21 22.75 -4.87 11.53
C ARG A 21 23.72 -3.70 11.66
N LEU A 22 23.73 -3.02 12.81
CA LEU A 22 24.65 -1.92 13.08
C LEU A 22 26.10 -2.38 13.19
N VAL A 23 26.38 -3.53 13.83
CA VAL A 23 27.72 -4.12 13.84
C VAL A 23 28.17 -4.51 12.41
N PHE A 24 27.26 -5.06 11.61
CA PHE A 24 27.56 -5.32 10.19
C PHE A 24 27.84 -4.02 9.42
N ALA A 25 27.10 -2.95 9.70
CA ALA A 25 27.32 -1.63 9.13
C ALA A 25 28.69 -1.05 9.52
N ASP A 26 29.16 -1.25 10.75
CA ASP A 26 30.52 -0.87 11.18
C ASP A 26 31.58 -1.64 10.38
N TRP A 27 31.45 -2.96 10.27
CA TRP A 27 32.36 -3.81 9.49
C TRP A 27 32.41 -3.42 8.00
N LEU A 28 31.28 -3.00 7.42
CA LEU A 28 31.19 -2.49 6.04
C LEU A 28 31.89 -1.12 5.91
N SER A 29 31.69 -0.23 6.88
CA SER A 29 32.31 1.10 6.90
C SER A 29 33.84 1.04 6.99
N GLU A 30 34.40 0.10 7.78
CA GLU A 30 35.85 -0.16 7.82
C GLU A 30 36.45 -0.53 6.45
N ARG A 31 35.60 -1.03 5.54
CA ARG A 31 35.96 -1.45 4.18
C ARG A 31 35.55 -0.44 3.12
N ALA A 32 35.08 0.75 3.54
CA ALA A 32 34.53 1.78 2.65
C ALA A 32 33.37 1.28 1.77
N ASP A 33 32.60 0.29 2.23
CA ASP A 33 31.40 -0.19 1.54
C ASP A 33 30.20 0.73 1.90
N PRO A 34 29.59 1.41 0.91
CA PRO A 34 28.50 2.36 1.14
C PRO A 34 27.23 1.71 1.72
N LEU A 35 27.09 0.38 1.61
CA LEU A 35 25.98 -0.36 2.22
C LEU A 35 25.92 -0.15 3.74
N GLY A 36 27.08 0.06 4.40
CA GLY A 36 27.12 0.33 5.84
C GLY A 36 26.44 1.65 6.20
N GLU A 37 26.60 2.69 5.38
CA GLU A 37 25.88 3.95 5.57
C GLU A 37 24.38 3.76 5.33
N PHE A 38 24.02 3.06 4.25
CA PHE A 38 22.64 2.79 3.89
C PHE A 38 21.87 2.03 4.99
N ILE A 39 22.51 1.07 5.64
CA ILE A 39 21.93 0.36 6.80
C ILE A 39 21.61 1.33 7.93
N ARG A 40 22.53 2.24 8.29
CA ARG A 40 22.28 3.21 9.36
C ARG A 40 21.16 4.18 9.00
N VAL A 41 21.15 4.67 7.76
CA VAL A 41 20.09 5.56 7.24
C VAL A 41 18.73 4.88 7.36
N GLN A 42 18.58 3.64 6.86
CA GLN A 42 17.29 2.96 6.91
C GLN A 42 16.86 2.59 8.34
N ILE A 43 17.78 2.21 9.23
CA ILE A 43 17.46 1.91 10.64
C ILE A 43 16.94 3.17 11.34
N GLU A 44 17.62 4.31 11.14
CA GLU A 44 17.19 5.57 11.74
C GLU A 44 15.88 6.08 11.13
N LEU A 45 15.70 5.87 9.83
CA LEU A 45 14.50 6.28 9.10
C LEU A 45 13.27 5.46 9.50
N GLU A 46 13.41 4.15 9.75
CA GLU A 46 12.30 3.23 9.96
C GLU A 46 11.23 3.72 10.96
N PRO A 47 11.55 4.18 12.19
CA PRO A 47 10.53 4.67 13.13
C PRO A 47 9.83 5.96 12.70
N ILE A 48 10.44 6.76 11.81
CA ILE A 48 9.92 8.07 11.37
C ILE A 48 9.65 8.12 9.86
N ARG A 49 9.69 6.98 9.17
CA ARG A 49 9.65 6.87 7.70
C ARG A 49 8.46 7.58 7.09
N PHE A 50 7.33 7.59 7.78
CA PHE A 50 6.09 8.21 7.31
C PHE A 50 5.70 9.47 8.08
N SER A 51 6.65 10.08 8.82
CA SER A 51 6.46 11.32 9.56
C SER A 51 6.66 12.52 8.63
N ILE A 52 5.56 13.04 8.10
CA ILE A 52 5.57 14.18 7.17
C ILE A 52 5.85 15.47 7.93
N GLY A 53 6.72 16.31 7.35
CA GLY A 53 7.17 17.55 7.99
C GLY A 53 8.28 17.36 9.03
N ASN A 54 8.68 16.13 9.36
CA ASN A 54 9.85 15.88 10.20
C ASN A 54 11.13 16.15 9.38
N PRO A 55 11.94 17.18 9.74
CA PRO A 55 13.12 17.55 8.96
C PRO A 55 14.15 16.41 8.86
N ARG A 56 14.26 15.59 9.92
CA ARG A 56 15.17 14.44 9.94
C ARG A 56 14.70 13.33 9.01
N ALA A 57 13.38 13.06 8.98
CA ALA A 57 12.83 12.09 8.02
C ALA A 57 13.08 12.57 6.58
N VAL A 58 12.89 13.86 6.28
CA VAL A 58 13.17 14.45 4.96
C VAL A 58 14.64 14.27 4.57
N GLU A 59 15.57 14.58 5.47
CA GLU A 59 17.01 14.40 5.25
C GLU A 59 17.37 12.93 4.97
N LEU A 60 16.88 12.01 5.81
CA LEU A 60 17.14 10.58 5.68
C LEU A 60 16.53 10.00 4.40
N HIS A 61 15.33 10.44 4.01
CA HIS A 61 14.72 10.08 2.73
C HIS A 61 15.56 10.58 1.54
N ALA A 62 16.02 11.83 1.58
CA ALA A 62 16.89 12.36 0.53
C ALA A 62 18.20 11.57 0.42
N ARG A 63 18.77 11.15 1.57
CA ARG A 63 19.98 10.33 1.60
C ARG A 63 19.74 8.90 1.14
N GLU A 64 18.61 8.29 1.53
CA GLU A 64 18.16 6.98 1.04
C GLU A 64 18.02 6.99 -0.48
N ASP A 65 17.30 7.99 -1.02
CA ASP A 65 17.10 8.18 -2.45
C ASP A 65 18.44 8.40 -3.19
N GLU A 66 19.41 9.09 -2.58
CA GLU A 66 20.75 9.26 -3.14
C GLU A 66 21.55 7.97 -3.22
N LEU A 67 21.56 7.21 -2.13
CA LEU A 67 22.29 5.94 -2.04
C LEU A 67 21.70 4.90 -2.98
N LEU A 68 20.37 4.77 -3.04
CA LEU A 68 19.68 3.86 -3.95
C LEU A 68 19.95 4.20 -5.41
N ARG A 69 19.87 5.48 -5.79
CA ARG A 69 20.17 5.90 -7.17
C ARG A 69 21.61 5.59 -7.59
N ARG A 70 22.56 5.66 -6.64
CA ARG A 70 23.98 5.50 -6.94
C ARG A 70 24.45 4.04 -6.88
N TYR A 71 23.91 3.25 -5.96
CA TYR A 71 24.42 1.91 -5.64
C TYR A 71 23.35 0.81 -5.67
N GLY A 72 22.06 1.16 -5.78
CA GLY A 72 20.95 0.20 -5.71
C GLY A 72 21.06 -0.92 -6.75
N ASP A 73 21.33 -0.55 -8.01
CA ASP A 73 21.51 -1.51 -9.11
C ASP A 73 22.72 -2.44 -8.87
N GLU A 74 23.78 -1.95 -8.23
CA GLU A 74 24.96 -2.77 -7.87
C GLU A 74 24.62 -3.74 -6.73
N TRP A 75 23.93 -3.25 -5.69
CA TRP A 75 23.57 -4.07 -4.53
C TRP A 75 22.57 -5.16 -4.85
N ILE A 76 21.65 -4.89 -5.77
CA ILE A 76 20.62 -5.83 -6.21
C ILE A 76 21.12 -6.70 -7.38
N GLY A 77 21.85 -6.11 -8.33
CA GLY A 77 22.32 -6.81 -9.52
C GLY A 77 21.18 -7.37 -10.40
N ALA A 78 21.51 -8.39 -11.19
CA ALA A 78 20.57 -8.99 -12.15
C ALA A 78 19.41 -9.76 -11.49
N ALA A 79 19.50 -10.09 -10.20
CA ALA A 79 18.55 -10.96 -9.49
C ALA A 79 17.15 -10.34 -9.27
N ALA A 80 16.94 -9.07 -9.61
CA ALA A 80 15.69 -8.34 -9.44
C ALA A 80 15.05 -7.83 -10.73
N HIS A 81 15.64 -8.15 -11.88
CA HIS A 81 15.06 -7.79 -13.15
C HIS A 81 14.04 -8.86 -13.52
N PHE A 82 12.80 -8.65 -13.09
CA PHE A 82 11.70 -9.57 -13.36
C PHE A 82 11.02 -9.25 -14.69
N PRO A 83 10.51 -10.28 -15.40
CA PRO A 83 9.86 -10.08 -16.69
C PRO A 83 8.47 -9.43 -16.56
N ASN A 84 7.78 -9.60 -15.42
CA ASN A 84 6.45 -9.04 -15.21
C ASN A 84 6.56 -7.62 -14.62
N PRO A 85 5.96 -6.58 -15.24
CA PRO A 85 6.04 -5.21 -14.76
C PRO A 85 5.37 -4.97 -13.39
N THR A 86 4.49 -5.87 -12.94
CA THR A 86 3.85 -5.77 -11.62
C THR A 86 4.63 -6.50 -10.52
N ASP A 87 5.69 -7.22 -10.88
CA ASP A 87 6.67 -7.71 -9.91
C ASP A 87 7.55 -6.57 -9.43
N PHE A 88 7.82 -6.56 -8.14
CA PHE A 88 8.75 -5.60 -7.58
C PHE A 88 9.53 -6.17 -6.41
N GLY A 89 10.69 -5.59 -6.21
CA GLY A 89 11.65 -5.98 -5.19
C GLY A 89 12.94 -6.55 -5.80
N PRO A 90 13.84 -7.07 -4.97
CA PRO A 90 13.72 -7.10 -3.52
C PRO A 90 13.71 -5.69 -2.93
N VAL A 91 12.84 -5.45 -1.97
CA VAL A 91 12.73 -4.14 -1.33
C VAL A 91 13.65 -4.10 -0.11
N PHE A 92 14.44 -3.02 -0.04
CA PHE A 92 15.31 -2.76 1.10
C PHE A 92 14.51 -2.29 2.30
N ARG A 93 14.70 -2.96 3.43
CA ARG A 93 14.24 -2.52 4.74
C ARG A 93 15.34 -2.71 5.76
N ARG A 94 15.59 -1.68 6.59
CA ARG A 94 16.69 -1.69 7.59
C ARG A 94 18.04 -2.08 6.96
N GLY A 95 18.26 -1.58 5.74
CA GLY A 95 19.50 -1.65 4.99
C GLY A 95 19.70 -2.87 4.11
N LEU A 96 18.81 -3.87 4.14
CA LEU A 96 18.99 -5.12 3.41
C LEU A 96 17.70 -5.54 2.70
N PRO A 97 17.80 -6.32 1.61
CA PRO A 97 16.67 -7.02 1.01
C PRO A 97 15.89 -7.82 2.06
N ASP A 98 14.63 -7.49 2.29
CA ASP A 98 13.81 -8.10 3.35
C ASP A 98 12.57 -8.82 2.77
N TYR A 99 11.95 -8.24 1.74
CA TYR A 99 10.80 -8.85 1.08
C TYR A 99 10.73 -8.56 -0.44
N ALA A 100 9.91 -9.32 -1.16
CA ALA A 100 9.57 -9.09 -2.58
C ALA A 100 8.07 -9.37 -2.84
N CYS A 101 7.51 -8.78 -3.90
CA CYS A 101 6.19 -9.10 -4.39
C CYS A 101 6.29 -9.65 -5.82
N LEU A 102 5.83 -10.88 -6.02
CA LEU A 102 6.06 -11.63 -7.26
C LEU A 102 4.79 -12.35 -7.71
N ALA A 103 4.56 -12.38 -9.02
CA ALA A 103 3.65 -13.31 -9.64
C ALA A 103 4.08 -14.74 -9.33
N LEU A 104 3.13 -15.66 -9.25
CA LEU A 104 3.42 -17.08 -9.01
C LEU A 104 4.48 -17.62 -9.99
N ASP A 105 4.36 -17.32 -11.28
CA ASP A 105 5.30 -17.79 -12.31
C ASP A 105 6.72 -17.28 -12.10
N THR A 106 6.87 -16.01 -11.74
CA THR A 106 8.18 -15.41 -11.43
C THR A 106 8.78 -16.06 -10.19
N PHE A 107 7.98 -16.31 -9.15
CA PHE A 107 8.46 -16.96 -7.94
C PHE A 107 8.93 -18.41 -8.20
N LEU A 108 8.15 -19.19 -8.96
CA LEU A 108 8.52 -20.57 -9.30
C LEU A 108 9.77 -20.62 -10.20
N THR A 109 9.93 -19.67 -11.10
CA THR A 109 11.05 -19.64 -12.07
C THR A 109 12.33 -19.05 -11.49
N HIS A 110 12.23 -17.96 -10.73
CA HIS A 110 13.37 -17.14 -10.30
C HIS A 110 13.57 -17.10 -8.78
N GLY A 111 12.63 -17.61 -7.99
CA GLY A 111 12.66 -17.50 -6.54
C GLY A 111 13.88 -18.16 -5.87
N ASP A 112 14.39 -19.26 -6.41
CA ASP A 112 15.60 -19.90 -5.85
C ASP A 112 16.84 -19.01 -6.01
N ALA A 113 17.02 -18.43 -7.20
CA ALA A 113 18.11 -17.51 -7.48
C ALA A 113 17.99 -16.25 -6.61
N LEU A 114 16.78 -15.71 -6.46
CA LEU A 114 16.49 -14.54 -5.63
C LEU A 114 16.84 -14.80 -4.15
N LEU A 115 16.31 -15.87 -3.56
CA LEU A 115 16.53 -16.21 -2.15
C LEU A 115 17.98 -16.60 -1.86
N THR A 116 18.69 -17.14 -2.86
CA THR A 116 20.12 -17.45 -2.74
C THR A 116 20.98 -16.17 -2.79
N ALA A 117 20.63 -15.23 -3.67
CA ALA A 117 21.32 -13.93 -3.77
C ALA A 117 21.10 -13.06 -2.52
N PHE A 118 19.93 -13.19 -1.89
CA PHE A 118 19.53 -12.35 -0.75
C PHE A 118 19.11 -13.18 0.48
N PRO A 119 20.07 -13.66 1.28
CA PRO A 119 19.78 -14.50 2.45
C PRO A 119 18.89 -13.85 3.52
N THR A 120 18.81 -12.52 3.56
CA THR A 120 17.92 -11.79 4.48
C THR A 120 16.49 -11.65 3.98
N LEU A 121 16.24 -11.91 2.68
CA LEU A 121 14.89 -11.94 2.14
C LEU A 121 14.16 -13.15 2.69
N ARG A 122 13.05 -12.90 3.36
CA ARG A 122 12.32 -13.90 4.16
C ARG A 122 10.81 -13.78 4.05
N GLU A 123 10.34 -12.69 3.45
CA GLU A 123 8.93 -12.46 3.17
C GLU A 123 8.72 -12.37 1.66
N VAL A 124 7.73 -13.09 1.15
CA VAL A 124 7.28 -12.93 -0.23
C VAL A 124 5.77 -12.71 -0.22
N ALA A 125 5.33 -11.69 -0.95
CA ALA A 125 3.94 -11.52 -1.33
C ALA A 125 3.74 -12.15 -2.70
N LEU A 126 2.88 -13.15 -2.78
CA LEU A 126 2.53 -13.80 -4.04
C LEU A 126 1.16 -13.32 -4.51
N TYR A 127 1.02 -13.14 -5.83
CA TYR A 127 -0.24 -12.85 -6.50
C TYR A 127 -0.41 -13.75 -7.74
N GLY A 128 -1.63 -13.84 -8.27
CA GLY A 128 -1.95 -14.74 -9.38
C GLY A 128 -1.96 -16.21 -8.95
N LEU A 129 -2.39 -16.49 -7.72
CA LEU A 129 -2.50 -17.83 -7.15
C LEU A 129 -3.86 -18.49 -7.37
N ALA A 130 -4.91 -17.69 -7.62
CA ALA A 130 -6.26 -18.23 -7.77
C ALA A 130 -6.31 -19.34 -8.84
N ASN A 131 -6.83 -20.50 -8.44
CA ASN A 131 -6.90 -21.77 -9.18
C ASN A 131 -5.55 -22.41 -9.50
N ARG A 132 -4.45 -22.00 -8.85
CA ARG A 132 -3.07 -22.42 -9.14
C ARG A 132 -2.27 -22.85 -7.90
N CYS A 133 -2.87 -22.88 -6.70
CA CYS A 133 -2.13 -23.20 -5.47
C CYS A 133 -1.52 -24.62 -5.44
N SER A 134 -1.99 -25.54 -6.28
CA SER A 134 -1.37 -26.86 -6.45
C SER A 134 0.10 -26.79 -6.89
N GLU A 135 0.48 -25.77 -7.68
CA GLU A 135 1.86 -25.54 -8.12
C GLU A 135 2.76 -25.10 -6.96
N LEU A 136 2.20 -24.37 -5.99
CA LEU A 136 2.91 -23.89 -4.80
C LEU A 136 2.99 -24.95 -3.69
N THR A 137 2.04 -25.88 -3.64
CA THR A 137 1.86 -26.84 -2.55
C THR A 137 3.14 -27.64 -2.24
N LEU A 138 3.86 -28.09 -3.26
CA LEU A 138 5.12 -28.86 -3.12
C LEU A 138 6.38 -28.01 -3.35
N CYS A 139 6.25 -26.68 -3.44
CA CYS A 139 7.38 -25.81 -3.75
C CYS A 139 8.34 -25.71 -2.55
N PRO A 140 9.60 -26.19 -2.68
CA PRO A 140 10.56 -26.19 -1.57
C PRO A 140 11.00 -24.79 -1.16
N LEU A 141 10.74 -23.76 -1.98
CA LEU A 141 11.08 -22.37 -1.66
C LEU A 141 10.27 -21.85 -0.48
N LEU A 142 9.08 -22.39 -0.22
CA LEU A 142 8.28 -22.04 0.97
C LEU A 142 9.04 -22.31 2.27
N ALA A 143 9.87 -23.35 2.31
CA ALA A 143 10.68 -23.69 3.50
C ALA A 143 11.77 -22.65 3.80
N LYS A 144 12.04 -21.72 2.88
CA LYS A 144 13.01 -20.63 3.02
C LYS A 144 12.35 -19.31 3.47
N LEU A 145 11.02 -19.28 3.67
CA LEU A 145 10.29 -18.08 4.05
C LEU A 145 9.88 -18.11 5.53
N ASP A 146 10.00 -16.96 6.18
CA ASP A 146 9.47 -16.74 7.54
C ASP A 146 8.05 -16.17 7.49
N ALA A 147 7.71 -15.47 6.40
CA ALA A 147 6.41 -14.86 6.18
C ALA A 147 5.94 -15.03 4.73
N LEU A 148 4.65 -15.30 4.57
CA LEU A 148 4.00 -15.40 3.27
C LEU A 148 2.78 -14.49 3.24
N GLU A 149 2.76 -13.59 2.27
CA GLU A 149 1.58 -12.81 1.94
C GLU A 149 0.88 -13.45 0.73
N ILE A 150 -0.41 -13.73 0.88
CA ILE A 150 -1.31 -14.11 -0.20
C ILE A 150 -2.03 -12.83 -0.63
N ALA A 151 -1.48 -12.15 -1.64
CA ALA A 151 -2.03 -10.94 -2.24
C ALA A 151 -3.06 -11.29 -3.33
N ASP A 152 -3.99 -12.17 -2.97
CA ASP A 152 -5.00 -12.76 -3.86
C ASP A 152 -6.17 -13.33 -3.03
N TRP A 153 -7.26 -13.71 -3.69
CA TRP A 153 -8.41 -14.39 -3.08
C TRP A 153 -8.47 -15.86 -3.51
N LEU A 154 -7.99 -16.72 -2.61
CA LEU A 154 -7.94 -18.15 -2.87
C LEU A 154 -9.34 -18.76 -2.92
N THR A 155 -9.53 -19.70 -3.85
CA THR A 155 -10.69 -20.57 -3.85
C THR A 155 -10.62 -21.56 -2.67
N GLU A 156 -11.73 -22.26 -2.41
CA GLU A 156 -11.74 -23.34 -1.40
C GLU A 156 -10.74 -24.45 -1.77
N ASP A 157 -10.69 -24.84 -3.05
CA ASP A 157 -9.76 -25.87 -3.54
C ASP A 157 -8.30 -25.43 -3.41
N ASP A 158 -7.99 -24.16 -3.70
CA ASP A 158 -6.64 -23.61 -3.50
C ASP A 158 -6.23 -23.64 -2.03
N ALA A 159 -7.15 -23.26 -1.13
CA ALA A 159 -6.92 -23.26 0.30
C ALA A 159 -6.63 -24.67 0.82
N ILE A 160 -7.43 -25.66 0.41
CA ILE A 160 -7.24 -27.07 0.78
C ILE A 160 -5.92 -27.60 0.20
N SER A 161 -5.59 -27.26 -1.06
CA SER A 161 -4.34 -27.69 -1.67
C SER A 161 -3.14 -27.12 -0.93
N LEU A 162 -3.12 -25.82 -0.65
CA LEU A 162 -1.98 -25.18 0.02
C LEU A 162 -1.87 -25.63 1.48
N SER A 163 -2.98 -25.95 2.15
CA SER A 163 -2.99 -26.35 3.55
C SER A 163 -2.28 -27.69 3.82
N VAL A 164 -2.12 -28.53 2.80
CA VAL A 164 -1.39 -29.80 2.89
C VAL A 164 0.09 -29.69 2.48
N SER A 165 0.60 -28.47 2.26
CA SER A 165 2.00 -28.26 1.93
C SER A 165 2.93 -28.74 3.06
N PRO A 166 3.96 -29.56 2.76
CA PRO A 166 4.91 -30.04 3.77
C PRO A 166 5.87 -28.96 4.27
N HIS A 167 5.75 -27.72 3.77
CA HIS A 167 6.62 -26.60 4.11
C HIS A 167 5.90 -25.48 4.86
N LEU A 168 4.57 -25.60 5.05
CA LEU A 168 3.75 -24.55 5.64
C LEU A 168 4.12 -24.26 7.09
N ASP A 169 4.54 -25.28 7.83
CA ASP A 169 4.99 -25.20 9.23
C ASP A 169 6.27 -24.36 9.43
N ARG A 170 7.03 -24.12 8.35
CA ARG A 170 8.22 -23.25 8.36
C ARG A 170 7.86 -21.77 8.32
N ILE A 171 6.68 -21.45 7.82
CA ILE A 171 6.22 -20.07 7.68
C ILE A 171 5.57 -19.66 9.00
N ALA A 172 6.19 -18.71 9.69
CA ALA A 172 5.73 -18.28 11.01
C ALA A 172 4.63 -17.21 10.93
N ARG A 173 4.57 -16.43 9.85
CA ARG A 173 3.62 -15.32 9.71
C ARG A 173 2.89 -15.37 8.38
N PHE A 174 1.59 -15.12 8.40
CA PHE A 174 0.79 -15.04 7.19
C PHE A 174 0.17 -13.65 7.07
N LYS A 175 0.10 -13.13 5.85
CA LYS A 175 -0.77 -11.99 5.52
C LYS A 175 -1.76 -12.46 4.47
N LEU A 176 -3.05 -12.37 4.76
CA LEU A 176 -4.09 -12.90 3.89
C LEU A 176 -5.02 -11.75 3.51
N TRP A 177 -5.22 -11.54 2.22
CA TRP A 177 -6.24 -10.60 1.78
C TRP A 177 -7.63 -11.14 2.13
N ILE A 178 -8.51 -10.24 2.58
CA ILE A 178 -9.91 -10.56 2.93
C ILE A 178 -10.87 -9.67 2.14
N GLY A 179 -12.04 -10.22 1.82
CA GLY A 179 -13.05 -9.60 0.95
C GLY A 179 -14.05 -10.60 0.37
N GLY A 180 -13.75 -11.90 0.47
CA GLY A 180 -14.66 -13.03 0.26
C GLY A 180 -14.48 -14.07 1.37
N GLU A 181 -14.92 -15.31 1.12
CA GLU A 181 -14.82 -16.40 2.09
C GLU A 181 -13.37 -16.66 2.53
N PRO A 182 -13.07 -16.70 3.83
CA PRO A 182 -11.70 -16.79 4.35
C PRO A 182 -11.19 -18.25 4.37
N TYR A 183 -11.29 -18.96 3.24
CA TYR A 183 -11.02 -20.40 3.16
C TYR A 183 -9.65 -20.77 3.72
N PHE A 184 -8.59 -20.08 3.31
CA PHE A 184 -7.24 -20.42 3.75
C PHE A 184 -6.98 -20.09 5.22
N LEU A 185 -7.60 -19.02 5.75
CA LEU A 185 -7.58 -18.76 7.19
C LEU A 185 -8.19 -19.94 7.97
N ARG A 186 -9.34 -20.46 7.53
CA ARG A 186 -10.01 -21.60 8.18
C ARG A 186 -9.09 -22.82 8.20
N GLU A 187 -8.37 -23.08 7.11
CA GLU A 187 -7.38 -24.17 7.05
C GLU A 187 -6.19 -23.96 7.99
N LEU A 188 -5.67 -22.74 8.10
CA LEU A 188 -4.59 -22.42 9.04
C LEU A 188 -5.04 -22.55 10.50
N VAL A 189 -6.24 -22.10 10.82
CA VAL A 189 -6.82 -22.19 12.18
C VAL A 189 -7.00 -23.64 12.62
N LYS A 190 -7.43 -24.54 11.72
CA LYS A 190 -7.56 -25.99 12.00
C LYS A 190 -6.23 -26.64 12.40
N GLN A 191 -5.12 -26.12 11.88
CA GLN A 191 -3.78 -26.66 12.10
C GLN A 191 -2.98 -25.87 13.15
N ALA A 192 -3.52 -24.74 13.62
CA ALA A 192 -2.83 -23.88 14.54
C ALA A 192 -2.56 -24.60 15.88
N GLY A 193 -1.29 -24.58 16.29
CA GLY A 193 -0.84 -25.02 17.60
C GLY A 193 -0.67 -23.85 18.57
N ALA A 194 -0.07 -24.17 19.73
CA ALA A 194 0.21 -23.19 20.78
C ALA A 194 1.14 -22.06 20.32
N THR A 195 2.07 -22.33 19.39
CA THR A 195 3.11 -21.40 18.94
C THR A 195 3.13 -21.14 17.44
N TRP A 196 2.46 -21.98 16.65
CA TRP A 196 2.40 -21.86 15.19
C TRP A 196 0.95 -21.73 14.70
N PRO A 197 0.65 -20.88 13.71
CA PRO A 197 1.50 -19.79 13.23
C PRO A 197 1.77 -18.76 14.33
N ARG A 198 2.83 -17.96 14.22
CA ARG A 198 3.10 -16.90 15.20
C ARG A 198 2.06 -15.79 15.13
N ALA A 199 1.67 -15.37 13.92
CA ALA A 199 0.67 -14.32 13.69
C ALA A 199 0.06 -14.44 12.28
N ILE A 200 -1.17 -13.98 12.14
CA ILE A 200 -1.88 -13.84 10.86
C ILE A 200 -2.46 -12.42 10.76
N ASP A 201 -2.09 -11.70 9.72
CA ASP A 201 -2.67 -10.40 9.39
C ASP A 201 -3.73 -10.58 8.31
N LEU A 202 -4.99 -10.29 8.63
CA LEU A 202 -6.06 -10.20 7.64
C LEU A 202 -6.03 -8.80 7.03
N VAL A 203 -5.46 -8.69 5.84
CA VAL A 203 -5.35 -7.43 5.11
C VAL A 203 -6.69 -7.17 4.43
N GLN A 204 -7.51 -6.36 5.09
CA GLN A 204 -8.79 -5.92 4.55
C GLN A 204 -8.51 -4.82 3.52
N VAL A 205 -8.30 -5.24 2.27
CA VAL A 205 -8.03 -4.32 1.15
C VAL A 205 -9.28 -3.55 0.74
N CYS A 206 -10.48 -4.01 1.10
CA CYS A 206 -11.75 -3.34 0.81
C CYS A 206 -12.68 -3.29 2.02
N GLY A 207 -13.39 -2.19 2.21
CA GLY A 207 -14.24 -1.96 3.40
C GLY A 207 -14.47 -0.49 3.65
N GLY A 208 -13.45 0.35 3.39
CA GLY A 208 -13.57 1.80 3.50
C GLY A 208 -14.53 2.44 2.49
N THR A 209 -14.91 3.69 2.76
CA THR A 209 -15.80 4.50 1.90
C THR A 209 -15.24 4.69 0.49
N GLY A 210 -13.94 4.49 0.28
CA GLY A 210 -13.33 4.45 -1.04
C GLY A 210 -13.80 3.29 -1.92
N CYS A 211 -14.21 2.16 -1.33
CA CYS A 211 -14.62 0.94 -2.04
C CYS A 211 -16.12 0.84 -2.31
N PHE A 212 -16.92 1.73 -1.72
CA PHE A 212 -18.38 1.74 -1.80
C PHE A 212 -18.84 3.13 -2.21
N THR A 213 -19.95 3.28 -2.92
CA THR A 213 -20.48 4.63 -3.15
C THR A 213 -21.02 5.17 -1.84
N ARG A 214 -21.22 6.49 -1.68
CA ARG A 214 -21.86 7.05 -0.48
C ARG A 214 -23.24 6.42 -0.16
N TYR A 215 -23.90 5.84 -1.16
CA TYR A 215 -25.18 5.14 -1.03
C TYR A 215 -25.04 3.68 -0.56
N GLU A 216 -23.80 3.19 -0.47
CA GLU A 216 -23.42 1.84 -0.06
C GLU A 216 -22.58 1.83 1.23
N VAL A 217 -22.57 2.93 2.00
CA VAL A 217 -21.84 3.02 3.29
C VAL A 217 -22.27 1.94 4.29
N THR A 218 -23.49 1.43 4.18
CA THR A 218 -23.93 0.26 4.96
C THR A 218 -23.09 -0.99 4.63
N ARG A 219 -22.79 -1.23 3.34
CA ARG A 219 -21.96 -2.36 2.89
C ARG A 219 -20.52 -2.25 3.40
N ALA A 220 -19.97 -1.04 3.43
CA ALA A 220 -18.67 -0.76 4.04
C ALA A 220 -18.61 -1.25 5.50
N ARG A 221 -19.59 -0.81 6.31
CA ARG A 221 -19.70 -1.21 7.72
C ARG A 221 -19.95 -2.69 7.92
N GLU A 222 -20.76 -3.31 7.06
CA GLU A 222 -21.01 -4.75 7.08
C GLU A 222 -19.71 -5.54 6.84
N ARG A 223 -18.89 -5.14 5.86
CA ARG A 223 -17.59 -5.78 5.60
C ARG A 223 -16.59 -5.58 6.74
N ASP A 224 -16.56 -4.40 7.36
CA ASP A 224 -15.70 -4.15 8.52
C ASP A 224 -16.09 -5.07 9.69
N ALA A 225 -17.40 -5.17 9.98
CA ALA A 225 -17.92 -6.04 11.02
C ALA A 225 -17.69 -7.53 10.72
N GLU A 226 -17.83 -7.94 9.46
CA GLU A 226 -17.53 -9.31 9.00
C GLU A 226 -16.05 -9.66 9.21
N ALA A 227 -15.13 -8.77 8.82
CA ALA A 227 -13.69 -8.97 9.02
C ALA A 227 -13.33 -9.10 10.50
N ASP A 228 -13.92 -8.26 11.38
CA ASP A 228 -13.73 -8.34 12.82
C ASP A 228 -14.30 -9.64 13.41
N SER A 229 -15.48 -10.08 12.95
CA SER A 229 -16.09 -11.36 13.37
C SER A 229 -15.19 -12.54 13.00
N ILE A 230 -14.71 -12.58 11.75
CA ILE A 230 -13.83 -13.64 11.25
C ILE A 230 -12.54 -13.72 12.08
N ALA A 231 -11.92 -12.58 12.39
CA ALA A 231 -10.73 -12.55 13.25
C ALA A 231 -11.04 -12.99 14.69
N GLY A 232 -12.16 -12.54 15.24
CA GLY A 232 -12.62 -12.91 16.59
C GLY A 232 -12.85 -14.42 16.73
N GLU A 233 -13.62 -15.01 15.81
CA GLU A 233 -13.91 -16.44 15.77
C GLU A 233 -12.63 -17.29 15.64
N ALA A 234 -11.69 -16.86 14.80
CA ALA A 234 -10.40 -17.53 14.65
C ALA A 234 -9.56 -17.48 15.94
N ASN A 235 -9.52 -16.33 16.62
CA ASN A 235 -8.81 -16.17 17.89
C ASN A 235 -9.43 -16.99 19.02
N GLU A 236 -10.76 -17.04 19.08
CA GLU A 236 -11.49 -17.90 20.01
C GLU A 236 -11.17 -19.37 19.78
N ALA A 237 -11.20 -19.83 18.52
CA ALA A 237 -10.87 -21.20 18.15
C ALA A 237 -9.43 -21.59 18.53
N CYS A 238 -8.49 -20.66 18.42
CA CYS A 238 -7.09 -20.88 18.80
C CYS A 238 -6.78 -20.62 20.28
N ALA A 239 -7.73 -20.07 21.05
CA ALA A 239 -7.55 -19.62 22.43
C ALA A 239 -6.34 -18.68 22.63
N ARG A 240 -6.01 -17.86 21.63
CA ARG A 240 -4.95 -16.85 21.67
C ARG A 240 -5.16 -15.79 20.59
N GLU A 241 -4.54 -14.63 20.77
CA GLU A 241 -4.48 -13.58 19.75
C GLU A 241 -3.52 -14.00 18.62
N LEU A 242 -4.07 -14.76 17.67
CA LEU A 242 -3.37 -15.24 16.47
C LEU A 242 -3.60 -14.30 15.28
N VAL A 243 -4.81 -13.79 15.14
CA VAL A 243 -5.32 -13.10 13.96
C VAL A 243 -5.63 -11.64 14.30
N ARG A 244 -5.15 -10.71 13.47
CA ARG A 244 -5.51 -9.29 13.55
C ARG A 244 -5.96 -8.76 12.20
N VAL A 245 -6.94 -7.87 12.20
CA VAL A 245 -7.38 -7.18 10.98
C VAL A 245 -6.50 -5.96 10.75
N VAL A 246 -6.00 -5.79 9.52
CA VAL A 246 -5.23 -4.64 9.06
C VAL A 246 -6.05 -3.94 7.98
N ARG A 247 -6.38 -2.66 8.20
CA ARG A 247 -7.18 -1.84 7.28
C ARG A 247 -6.34 -0.71 6.69
N PRO A 248 -5.73 -0.90 5.50
CA PRO A 248 -4.93 0.17 4.89
C PRO A 248 -5.71 1.46 4.63
N PHE A 249 -7.04 1.36 4.45
CA PHE A 249 -7.92 2.51 4.22
C PHE A 249 -8.23 3.32 5.49
N GLU A 250 -8.00 2.80 6.70
CA GLU A 250 -8.22 3.54 7.95
C GLU A 250 -7.06 4.49 8.30
N ARG A 251 -5.99 4.50 7.51
CA ARG A 251 -4.88 5.43 7.74
C ARG A 251 -5.30 6.88 7.45
N LEU A 252 -4.47 7.80 7.93
CA LEU A 252 -4.56 9.20 7.53
C LEU A 252 -3.81 9.42 6.20
N PHE A 253 -4.48 10.08 5.27
CA PHE A 253 -3.93 10.54 4.00
C PHE A 253 -3.46 11.99 4.14
N PRO A 254 -2.20 12.27 3.80
CA PRO A 254 -1.64 13.61 3.93
C PRO A 254 -1.89 14.46 2.70
N LEU A 255 -2.37 15.69 2.92
CA LEU A 255 -2.60 16.67 1.86
C LEU A 255 -1.91 17.97 2.25
N ASP A 256 -0.99 18.47 1.42
CA ASP A 256 -0.19 19.65 1.77
C ASP A 256 -0.33 20.77 0.73
N GLY A 257 -0.97 21.86 1.14
CA GLY A 257 -0.97 23.12 0.40
C GLY A 257 -1.69 23.08 -0.94
N THR A 258 -1.06 23.64 -1.97
CA THR A 258 -1.67 23.69 -3.31
C THR A 258 -1.44 22.36 -4.02
N LEU A 259 -2.52 21.60 -4.21
CA LEU A 259 -2.51 20.27 -4.82
C LEU A 259 -2.64 20.38 -6.34
N SER A 260 -3.48 21.29 -6.83
CA SER A 260 -3.57 21.65 -8.25
C SER A 260 -4.09 23.08 -8.39
N GLY A 261 -4.19 23.59 -9.63
CA GLY A 261 -4.77 24.91 -9.89
C GLY A 261 -6.18 25.10 -9.31
N SER A 262 -6.92 24.00 -9.13
CA SER A 262 -8.27 23.98 -8.57
C SER A 262 -8.43 23.06 -7.35
N CYS A 263 -7.37 22.83 -6.57
CA CYS A 263 -7.45 22.05 -5.33
C CYS A 263 -6.42 22.51 -4.31
N CYS A 264 -6.85 22.82 -3.09
CA CYS A 264 -5.98 23.33 -2.03
C CYS A 264 -6.37 22.77 -0.67
N ALA A 265 -5.38 22.23 0.05
CA ALA A 265 -5.44 21.78 1.42
C ALA A 265 -4.80 22.81 2.36
N GLY A 266 -5.40 23.02 3.53
CA GLY A 266 -4.86 23.94 4.51
C GLY A 266 -5.81 24.20 5.67
N HIS A 267 -5.70 25.38 6.27
CA HIS A 267 -6.47 25.75 7.44
C HIS A 267 -7.22 27.06 7.21
N LEU A 268 -8.48 27.12 7.65
CA LEU A 268 -9.22 28.37 7.77
C LEU A 268 -8.60 29.27 8.86
N PRO A 269 -8.98 30.56 8.94
CA PRO A 269 -8.45 31.48 9.95
C PRO A 269 -8.64 31.05 11.41
N ASP A 270 -9.66 30.24 11.69
CA ASP A 270 -9.95 29.66 13.00
C ASP A 270 -9.14 28.38 13.31
N GLY A 271 -8.30 27.94 12.37
CA GLY A 271 -7.50 26.72 12.49
C GLY A 271 -8.21 25.46 12.02
N THR A 272 -9.43 25.54 11.47
CA THR A 272 -10.14 24.36 10.97
C THR A 272 -9.43 23.78 9.74
N PRO A 273 -9.05 22.48 9.73
CA PRO A 273 -8.49 21.82 8.56
C PRO A 273 -9.51 21.70 7.43
N VAL A 274 -9.12 22.05 6.21
CA VAL A 274 -10.00 22.11 5.04
C VAL A 274 -9.36 21.63 3.74
N LEU A 275 -10.18 21.03 2.90
CA LEU A 275 -9.89 20.75 1.49
C LEU A 275 -10.86 21.55 0.63
N ALA A 276 -10.35 22.54 -0.08
CA ALA A 276 -11.07 23.34 -1.05
C ALA A 276 -10.81 22.77 -2.46
N SER A 277 -11.86 22.63 -3.27
CA SER A 277 -11.73 22.04 -4.60
C SER A 277 -12.70 22.66 -5.61
N GLY A 278 -12.23 22.91 -6.83
CA GLY A 278 -12.98 23.52 -7.91
C GLY A 278 -13.40 22.49 -8.97
N GLY A 279 -14.70 22.25 -9.07
CA GLY A 279 -15.32 21.48 -10.16
C GLY A 279 -15.68 22.35 -11.37
N ALA A 280 -16.36 21.76 -12.35
CA ALA A 280 -16.79 22.47 -13.57
C ALA A 280 -17.85 23.56 -13.28
N HIS A 281 -18.75 23.31 -12.32
CA HIS A 281 -19.88 24.20 -12.02
C HIS A 281 -19.99 24.61 -10.55
N HIS A 282 -19.27 23.93 -9.67
CA HIS A 282 -19.33 24.15 -8.23
C HIS A 282 -17.94 24.22 -7.63
N TRP A 283 -17.79 25.02 -6.59
CA TRP A 283 -16.65 24.95 -5.69
C TRP A 283 -17.08 24.26 -4.40
N PHE A 284 -16.25 23.32 -3.96
CA PHE A 284 -16.49 22.45 -2.83
C PHE A 284 -15.55 22.81 -1.70
N LEU A 285 -16.09 22.81 -0.48
CA LEU A 285 -15.31 22.98 0.74
C LEU A 285 -15.67 21.84 1.71
N ALA A 286 -14.70 20.97 1.96
CA ALA A 286 -14.76 19.96 3.00
C ALA A 286 -13.97 20.44 4.23
N THR A 287 -14.55 20.29 5.42
CA THR A 287 -13.94 20.59 6.71
C THR A 287 -13.69 19.28 7.46
N PHE A 288 -12.58 19.20 8.21
CA PHE A 288 -12.17 17.98 8.89
C PHE A 288 -11.96 18.19 10.38
N THR A 289 -12.04 17.11 11.15
CA THR A 289 -11.55 17.08 12.53
C THR A 289 -10.03 16.93 12.55
N GLU A 290 -9.39 17.15 13.71
CA GLU A 290 -7.95 16.86 13.88
C GLU A 290 -7.62 15.38 13.59
N GLY A 291 -8.57 14.46 13.86
CA GLY A 291 -8.45 13.04 13.53
C GLY A 291 -8.74 12.68 12.07
N GLY A 292 -8.90 13.68 11.20
CA GLY A 292 -9.08 13.55 9.76
C GLY A 292 -10.47 13.15 9.28
N ASN A 293 -11.46 13.04 10.17
CA ASN A 293 -12.83 12.73 9.76
C ASN A 293 -13.49 13.95 9.11
N CYS A 294 -14.18 13.77 7.98
CA CYS A 294 -14.97 14.83 7.37
C CYS A 294 -16.11 15.25 8.33
N ARG A 295 -16.14 16.53 8.70
CA ARG A 295 -17.11 17.12 9.64
C ARG A 295 -18.25 17.83 8.92
N GLY A 296 -17.94 18.46 7.78
CA GLY A 296 -18.91 19.24 7.02
C GLY A 296 -18.48 19.39 5.58
N PHE A 297 -19.46 19.34 4.69
CA PHE A 297 -19.28 19.50 3.26
C PHE A 297 -20.25 20.57 2.75
N SER A 298 -19.74 21.51 1.96
CA SER A 298 -20.54 22.55 1.33
C SER A 298 -20.13 22.74 -0.12
N SER A 299 -21.08 23.16 -0.94
CA SER A 299 -20.82 23.57 -2.32
C SER A 299 -21.42 24.94 -2.57
N ARG A 300 -20.76 25.72 -3.41
CA ARG A 300 -21.29 26.98 -3.96
C ARG A 300 -21.23 26.93 -5.47
N LEU A 301 -22.17 27.61 -6.12
CA LEU A 301 -22.12 27.77 -7.57
C LEU A 301 -20.87 28.57 -7.95
N ASN A 302 -20.28 28.18 -9.06
CA ASN A 302 -19.22 28.92 -9.70
C ASN A 302 -19.84 30.00 -10.61
N ASP A 303 -20.08 31.19 -10.06
CA ASP A 303 -20.72 32.32 -10.76
C ASP A 303 -19.78 33.08 -11.72
N VAL A 304 -18.62 32.51 -12.04
CA VAL A 304 -17.62 33.12 -12.93
C VAL A 304 -18.14 33.12 -14.37
N ARG A 305 -18.19 34.31 -14.97
CA ARG A 305 -18.51 34.46 -16.40
C ARG A 305 -17.26 34.21 -17.24
N TYR A 306 -17.07 32.96 -17.64
CA TYR A 306 -15.95 32.56 -18.49
C TYR A 306 -15.98 33.25 -19.85
N LEU A 307 -14.87 33.88 -20.20
CA LEU A 307 -14.66 34.49 -21.51
C LEU A 307 -14.32 33.43 -22.57
N PHE A 308 -13.68 32.33 -22.16
CA PHE A 308 -13.24 31.26 -23.04
C PHE A 308 -14.19 30.07 -23.05
N ARG A 309 -14.22 29.35 -24.17
CA ARG A 309 -15.03 28.13 -24.31
C ARG A 309 -14.49 27.03 -23.38
N ALA A 310 -15.39 26.35 -22.69
CA ALA A 310 -15.07 25.18 -21.87
C ALA A 310 -14.21 24.17 -22.63
N GLY A 311 -13.17 23.65 -21.97
CA GLY A 311 -12.23 22.68 -22.53
C GLY A 311 -10.98 23.28 -23.20
N THR A 312 -10.90 24.60 -23.39
CA THR A 312 -9.68 25.28 -23.86
C THR A 312 -8.67 25.50 -22.73
N ARG A 313 -7.38 25.65 -23.05
CA ARG A 313 -6.35 25.93 -22.05
C ARG A 313 -6.63 27.24 -21.30
N GLU A 314 -7.08 28.25 -22.03
CA GLU A 314 -7.40 29.58 -21.52
C GLU A 314 -8.57 29.53 -20.53
N PHE A 315 -9.60 28.72 -20.82
CA PHE A 315 -10.70 28.46 -19.88
C PHE A 315 -10.21 27.86 -18.56
N TRP A 316 -9.30 26.88 -18.61
CA TRP A 316 -8.76 26.27 -17.39
C TRP A 316 -7.95 27.27 -16.56
N LEU A 317 -7.15 28.13 -17.19
CA LEU A 317 -6.40 29.19 -16.50
C LEU A 317 -7.33 30.23 -15.84
N GLU A 318 -8.38 30.65 -16.53
CA GLU A 318 -9.38 31.59 -15.99
C GLU A 318 -10.12 30.99 -14.80
N ARG A 319 -10.50 29.70 -14.90
CA ARG A 319 -11.13 28.96 -13.80
C ARG A 319 -10.20 28.82 -12.60
N ASP A 320 -8.95 28.44 -12.82
CA ASP A 320 -7.99 28.25 -11.75
C ASP A 320 -7.72 29.59 -11.04
N ALA A 321 -7.59 30.70 -11.78
CA ALA A 321 -7.45 32.03 -11.19
C ALA A 321 -8.63 32.42 -10.29
N ALA A 322 -9.87 32.22 -10.77
CA ALA A 322 -11.06 32.53 -9.98
C ALA A 322 -11.18 31.63 -8.74
N PHE A 323 -10.80 30.36 -8.85
CA PHE A 323 -10.72 29.46 -7.71
C PHE A 323 -9.68 29.95 -6.68
N GLN A 324 -8.51 30.41 -7.11
CA GLN A 324 -7.51 30.96 -6.21
C GLN A 324 -7.99 32.24 -5.51
N GLU A 325 -8.71 33.12 -6.21
CA GLU A 325 -9.34 34.29 -5.60
C GLU A 325 -10.29 33.89 -4.47
N TRP A 326 -11.14 32.89 -4.68
CA TRP A 326 -12.01 32.36 -3.63
C TRP A 326 -11.26 31.80 -2.43
N VAL A 327 -10.24 31.00 -2.68
CA VAL A 327 -9.42 30.39 -1.63
C VAL A 327 -8.72 31.46 -0.78
N GLN A 328 -8.19 32.51 -1.42
CA GLN A 328 -7.39 33.54 -0.75
C GLN A 328 -8.22 34.67 -0.13
N GLU A 329 -9.24 35.18 -0.85
CA GLU A 329 -9.97 36.37 -0.43
C GLU A 329 -11.21 36.02 0.41
N ASP A 330 -12.02 35.07 -0.07
CA ASP A 330 -13.28 34.69 0.60
C ASP A 330 -13.01 33.75 1.78
N LEU A 331 -12.27 32.66 1.56
CA LEU A 331 -11.97 31.68 2.61
C LEU A 331 -10.82 32.11 3.51
N ARG A 332 -9.87 32.92 2.98
CA ARG A 332 -8.60 33.25 3.65
C ARG A 332 -7.86 32.00 4.12
N LEU A 333 -7.93 30.96 3.30
CA LEU A 333 -7.34 29.66 3.58
C LEU A 333 -5.82 29.80 3.56
N LYS A 334 -5.18 29.36 4.64
CA LYS A 334 -3.72 29.26 4.73
C LYS A 334 -3.30 27.88 4.26
N PRO A 335 -2.62 27.74 3.09
CA PRO A 335 -2.21 26.44 2.59
C PRO A 335 -1.27 25.74 3.59
N GLY A 336 -1.41 24.42 3.74
CA GLY A 336 -0.52 23.62 4.57
C GLY A 336 -1.02 22.20 4.78
N LEU A 337 -0.21 21.41 5.49
CA LEU A 337 -0.47 19.99 5.74
C LEU A 337 -1.73 19.79 6.60
N ILE A 338 -2.67 19.02 6.05
CA ILE A 338 -3.76 18.41 6.79
C ILE A 338 -3.71 16.89 6.63
N TRP A 339 -4.42 16.21 7.52
CA TRP A 339 -4.55 14.76 7.51
C TRP A 339 -6.03 14.42 7.37
N VAL A 340 -6.37 13.60 6.39
CA VAL A 340 -7.76 13.21 6.12
C VAL A 340 -7.91 11.71 6.15
N ARG A 341 -9.06 11.22 6.61
CA ARG A 341 -9.48 9.82 6.40
C ARG A 341 -10.21 9.72 5.08
N GLU A 342 -10.47 8.50 4.62
CA GLU A 342 -11.29 8.32 3.42
C GLU A 342 -12.64 9.01 3.57
N PHE A 343 -13.05 9.73 2.52
CA PHE A 343 -14.38 10.28 2.38
C PHE A 343 -14.76 10.39 0.90
N ASP A 344 -16.06 10.34 0.63
CA ASP A 344 -16.63 10.46 -0.71
C ASP A 344 -17.89 11.32 -0.63
N GLU A 345 -17.75 12.61 -0.94
CA GLU A 345 -18.83 13.58 -0.85
C GLU A 345 -19.04 14.31 -2.18
N SER A 346 -20.14 13.97 -2.84
CA SER A 346 -20.53 14.54 -4.14
C SER A 346 -19.43 14.32 -5.20
N ASP A 347 -18.74 15.38 -5.65
CA ASP A 347 -17.67 15.30 -6.65
C ASP A 347 -16.27 15.46 -6.04
N LEU A 348 -16.13 15.38 -4.72
CA LEU A 348 -14.84 15.43 -4.02
C LEU A 348 -14.65 14.18 -3.15
N ARG A 349 -13.60 13.43 -3.46
CA ARG A 349 -13.28 12.16 -2.80
C ARG A 349 -11.79 12.08 -2.51
N VAL A 350 -11.46 11.59 -1.32
CA VAL A 350 -10.12 11.11 -0.98
C VAL A 350 -10.26 9.66 -0.55
N ALA A 351 -9.56 8.76 -1.22
CA ALA A 351 -9.72 7.33 -1.02
C ALA A 351 -8.40 6.60 -1.25
N LEU A 352 -8.26 5.42 -0.65
CA LEU A 352 -7.13 4.53 -0.88
C LEU A 352 -7.03 4.13 -2.35
N TRP A 353 -8.15 3.83 -3.00
CA TRP A 353 -8.17 3.18 -4.31
C TRP A 353 -8.74 4.05 -5.42
N PRO A 354 -8.17 4.00 -6.64
CA PRO A 354 -8.82 4.57 -7.81
C PRO A 354 -10.11 3.84 -8.17
N ARG A 355 -11.01 4.51 -8.89
CA ARG A 355 -12.34 3.98 -9.23
C ARG A 355 -12.28 2.71 -10.08
N HIS A 356 -11.28 2.59 -10.96
CA HIS A 356 -11.14 1.40 -11.80
C HIS A 356 -10.67 0.17 -11.00
N ILE A 357 -9.68 0.31 -10.10
CA ILE A 357 -9.20 -0.83 -9.32
C ILE A 357 -10.19 -1.25 -8.25
N ARG A 358 -11.07 -0.32 -7.81
CA ARG A 358 -12.20 -0.62 -6.93
C ARG A 358 -13.06 -1.77 -7.46
N GLU A 359 -13.29 -1.87 -8.76
CA GLU A 359 -14.13 -2.93 -9.34
C GLU A 359 -13.54 -4.31 -9.07
N TYR A 360 -12.21 -4.43 -9.13
CA TYR A 360 -11.49 -5.66 -8.79
C TYR A 360 -11.55 -5.97 -7.30
N ILE A 361 -11.09 -5.04 -6.46
CA ILE A 361 -11.00 -5.29 -5.01
C ILE A 361 -12.37 -5.35 -4.30
N GLY A 362 -13.40 -4.75 -4.90
CA GLY A 362 -14.77 -4.71 -4.37
C GLY A 362 -15.54 -6.01 -4.65
N ASP A 363 -15.24 -6.69 -5.75
CA ASP A 363 -15.80 -7.99 -6.12
C ASP A 363 -14.65 -8.96 -6.43
N PRO A 364 -14.08 -9.61 -5.39
CA PRO A 364 -12.90 -10.44 -5.52
C PRO A 364 -13.15 -11.81 -6.18
N SER A 365 -14.30 -11.99 -6.83
CA SER A 365 -14.71 -13.27 -7.41
C SER A 365 -13.72 -13.73 -8.50
N PRO A 366 -12.99 -14.84 -8.32
CA PRO A 366 -11.97 -15.32 -9.26
C PRO A 366 -12.56 -15.87 -10.57
N HIS A 367 -13.88 -15.83 -10.76
CA HIS A 367 -14.62 -16.48 -11.84
C HIS A 367 -15.24 -15.54 -12.89
N ARG A 368 -14.94 -14.23 -12.87
CA ARG A 368 -15.42 -13.37 -13.96
C ARG A 368 -14.66 -13.69 -15.24
N GLU A 369 -15.25 -14.53 -16.10
CA GLU A 369 -14.99 -14.47 -17.54
C GLU A 369 -15.17 -13.01 -17.95
N ALA A 370 -14.12 -12.42 -18.55
CA ALA A 370 -14.10 -11.04 -18.97
C ALA A 370 -15.31 -10.76 -19.90
N THR A 371 -16.39 -10.25 -19.32
CA THR A 371 -17.58 -9.90 -20.08
C THR A 371 -17.38 -8.49 -20.59
N THR A 372 -17.41 -8.39 -21.93
CA THR A 372 -17.47 -7.18 -22.76
C THR A 372 -16.20 -6.35 -22.95
N THR A 373 -15.56 -6.60 -24.11
CA THR A 373 -15.05 -5.60 -25.07
C THR A 373 -14.17 -4.48 -24.52
N GLY A 374 -12.88 -4.76 -24.32
CA GLY A 374 -11.85 -3.74 -24.20
C GLY A 374 -10.56 -4.30 -23.58
N SER A 375 -9.66 -4.82 -24.43
CA SER A 375 -8.38 -5.48 -24.09
C SER A 375 -8.47 -6.67 -23.14
N GLU A 376 -7.57 -7.64 -23.30
CA GLU A 376 -7.27 -8.67 -22.30
C GLU A 376 -6.85 -7.97 -20.99
N PHE A 377 -7.82 -7.62 -20.14
CA PHE A 377 -7.53 -7.15 -18.80
C PHE A 377 -6.89 -8.31 -18.04
N ASP A 378 -5.58 -8.22 -17.81
CA ASP A 378 -4.77 -9.23 -17.13
C ASP A 378 -5.09 -9.24 -15.63
N TRP A 379 -6.20 -9.87 -15.27
CA TRP A 379 -6.64 -10.07 -13.88
C TRP A 379 -5.56 -10.71 -13.01
N GLN A 380 -4.64 -11.49 -13.61
CA GLN A 380 -3.55 -12.13 -12.89
C GLN A 380 -2.58 -11.09 -12.32
N ASN A 381 -2.44 -9.92 -12.94
CA ASN A 381 -1.52 -8.87 -12.47
C ASN A 381 -2.16 -7.89 -11.47
N ARG A 382 -3.49 -7.89 -11.32
CA ARG A 382 -4.19 -6.93 -10.46
C ARG A 382 -3.80 -7.04 -8.98
N GLY A 383 -3.49 -8.24 -8.50
CA GLY A 383 -2.94 -8.44 -7.16
C GLY A 383 -1.59 -7.74 -6.99
N GLY A 384 -0.69 -7.84 -7.97
CA GLY A 384 0.60 -7.15 -7.99
C GLY A 384 0.45 -5.62 -8.03
N GLU A 385 -0.41 -5.09 -8.90
CA GLU A 385 -0.71 -3.65 -8.96
C GLU A 385 -1.24 -3.12 -7.64
N ALA A 386 -2.23 -3.80 -7.05
CA ALA A 386 -2.83 -3.42 -5.78
C ALA A 386 -1.83 -3.55 -4.63
N ARG A 387 -1.00 -4.60 -4.60
CA ARG A 387 0.02 -4.76 -3.56
C ARG A 387 1.12 -3.70 -3.66
N GLY A 388 1.55 -3.34 -4.86
CA GLY A 388 2.48 -2.24 -5.10
C GLY A 388 1.89 -0.90 -4.68
N TRP A 389 0.62 -0.65 -5.00
CA TRP A 389 -0.10 0.54 -4.57
C TRP A 389 -0.12 0.71 -3.04
N LEU A 390 -0.40 -0.39 -2.32
CA LEU A 390 -0.35 -0.42 -0.85
C LEU A 390 1.06 -0.18 -0.33
N GLU A 391 2.08 -0.77 -0.98
CA GLU A 391 3.47 -0.66 -0.57
C GLU A 391 3.95 0.79 -0.58
N TYR A 392 3.77 1.44 -1.72
CA TYR A 392 4.14 2.85 -1.90
C TYR A 392 3.18 3.80 -1.20
N ARG A 393 2.20 3.25 -0.47
CA ARG A 393 1.20 3.98 0.28
C ARG A 393 0.51 5.06 -0.57
N ASN A 394 0.21 4.70 -1.81
CA ASN A 394 -0.49 5.58 -2.74
C ASN A 394 -1.96 5.72 -2.33
N PHE A 395 -2.57 6.82 -2.72
CA PHE A 395 -4.00 7.09 -2.55
C PHE A 395 -4.49 8.03 -3.65
N VAL A 396 -5.78 8.29 -3.69
CA VAL A 396 -6.44 9.06 -4.75
C VAL A 396 -7.12 10.28 -4.19
N ILE A 397 -7.03 11.37 -4.95
CA ILE A 397 -7.86 12.56 -4.83
C ILE A 397 -8.64 12.66 -6.13
N ASP A 398 -9.96 12.58 -6.03
CA ASP A 398 -10.88 12.75 -7.16
C ASP A 398 -11.69 14.02 -6.94
N ASN A 399 -11.50 14.99 -7.84
CA ASN A 399 -12.23 16.25 -7.86
C ASN A 399 -12.78 16.61 -9.25
N SER A 400 -13.51 15.69 -9.88
CA SER A 400 -13.86 15.71 -11.33
C SER A 400 -12.70 15.30 -12.26
N ARG A 401 -11.50 15.13 -11.71
CA ARG A 401 -10.37 14.46 -12.37
C ARG A 401 -9.70 13.59 -11.32
N GLU A 402 -9.54 12.31 -11.63
CA GLU A 402 -8.85 11.39 -10.73
C GLU A 402 -7.34 11.65 -10.81
N THR A 403 -6.74 11.95 -9.66
CA THR A 403 -5.29 12.10 -9.48
C THR A 403 -4.85 11.19 -8.35
N TRP A 404 -3.64 10.65 -8.43
CA TRP A 404 -3.10 9.86 -7.34
C TRP A 404 -1.95 10.58 -6.66
N ALA A 405 -1.82 10.35 -5.37
CA ALA A 405 -0.82 10.93 -4.50
C ALA A 405 0.00 9.83 -3.83
N THR A 406 1.29 10.07 -3.67
CA THR A 406 2.13 9.25 -2.80
C THR A 406 1.89 9.61 -1.34
N TRP A 407 2.41 8.80 -0.41
CA TRP A 407 2.41 9.17 1.02
C TRP A 407 3.15 10.47 1.34
N ARG A 408 3.97 11.02 0.42
CA ARG A 408 4.60 12.34 0.55
C ARG A 408 3.68 13.49 0.08
N GLY A 409 2.44 13.20 -0.34
CA GLY A 409 1.50 14.18 -0.89
C GLY A 409 1.86 14.64 -2.32
N GLN A 410 2.81 13.99 -2.99
CA GLN A 410 3.18 14.32 -4.37
C GLN A 410 2.13 13.76 -5.32
N LEU A 411 1.60 14.64 -6.18
CA LEU A 411 0.51 14.32 -7.09
C LEU A 411 1.00 13.93 -8.48
N TYR A 412 0.32 12.95 -9.04
CA TYR A 412 0.54 12.41 -10.37
C TYR A 412 -0.80 12.32 -11.09
N HIS A 413 -0.81 12.68 -12.36
CA HIS A 413 -1.99 12.52 -13.19
C HIS A 413 -2.06 11.08 -13.69
N LEU A 414 -3.22 10.44 -13.56
CA LEU A 414 -3.51 9.27 -14.40
C LEU A 414 -3.62 9.81 -15.83
N GLU A 415 -2.68 9.46 -16.70
CA GLU A 415 -2.96 9.49 -18.13
C GLU A 415 -4.03 8.41 -18.36
N LEU A 416 -5.22 8.85 -18.81
CA LEU A 416 -6.38 8.00 -19.09
C LEU A 416 -6.13 7.08 -20.28
#